data_AF-A0A3E3EGX1-F1
#
_entry.id   AF-A0A3E3EGX1-F1
#
_cell.length_a   1.000
_cell.length_b   1.000
_cell.length_c   1.000
_cell.angle_alpha   90.00
_cell.angle_beta   90.00
_cell.angle_gamma   90.00
#
_symmetry.space_group_name_H-M   'P 1'
#
loop_
_entity.id
_entity.type
_entity.pdbx_description
1 polymer ?
#
loop_
_entity_poly.entity_id
_entity_poly.type
_entity_poly.pdbx_seq_one_letter_code
_entity_poly.pdbx_strand_id
1 'polypeptide(L)'
;MIIISNDTVYLKKEFTQETYDQALIRVDMKGLECDCGSNGKLVKIGYYQRYYKTSTRKICIQIQRVMCKHCGRTHALFVECMVPSSMLLVTTQIELLRSYYNHRLEEFLMVYPTIERSNAFYVVKNYEKKWSKILKLTGLSLMDEEKKIIKVFIKKYQMQFMQMRSYSKIVSQLRLSEKLS
;
A
#
# COMPACT_ATOMS: atom_id res chain seq x y z
N MET A 1 1.32 -0.78 11.42
CA MET A 1 1.57 0.29 10.42
C MET A 1 0.38 1.21 10.39
N ILE A 2 0.56 2.45 9.94
CA ILE A 2 -0.52 3.40 9.71
C ILE A 2 -0.34 3.91 8.28
N ILE A 3 -1.43 3.93 7.51
CA ILE A 3 -1.43 4.49 6.15
C ILE A 3 -2.02 5.89 6.22
N ILE A 4 -1.28 6.83 5.66
CA ILE A 4 -1.66 8.22 5.50
C ILE A 4 -2.23 8.37 4.10
N SER A 5 -3.52 8.72 4.02
CA SER A 5 -4.14 9.13 2.78
C SER A 5 -3.76 10.57 2.46
N ASN A 6 -3.20 10.78 1.27
CA ASN A 6 -2.84 12.10 0.79
C ASN A 6 -3.01 12.15 -0.73
N ASP A 7 -4.11 12.77 -1.18
CA ASP A 7 -4.51 12.84 -2.59
C ASP A 7 -3.44 13.43 -3.52
N THR A 8 -2.42 14.13 -3.00
CA THR A 8 -1.40 14.80 -3.81
C THR A 8 -0.19 13.94 -4.18
N VAL A 9 0.09 12.85 -3.44
CA VAL A 9 1.19 11.93 -3.76
C VAL A 9 0.77 10.88 -4.78
N TYR A 10 -0.54 10.64 -4.86
CA TYR A 10 -1.19 9.64 -5.70
C TYR A 10 -0.81 9.72 -7.19
N LEU A 11 -0.48 10.91 -7.70
CA LEU A 11 -0.34 11.17 -9.14
C LEU A 11 1.11 11.28 -9.63
N LYS A 12 2.13 11.07 -8.78
CA LYS A 12 3.51 11.23 -9.22
C LYS A 12 4.07 9.90 -9.75
N LYS A 13 4.40 9.88 -11.06
CA LYS A 13 5.18 8.80 -11.71
C LYS A 13 6.52 8.56 -11.02
N GLU A 14 7.08 9.59 -10.38
CA GLU A 14 8.30 9.46 -9.60
C GLU A 14 8.05 9.77 -8.12
N PHE A 15 7.98 8.71 -7.33
CA PHE A 15 7.98 8.79 -5.87
C PHE A 15 9.43 8.96 -5.39
N THR A 16 9.64 9.88 -4.45
CA THR A 16 10.97 10.23 -3.89
C THR A 16 10.86 10.47 -2.38
N GLN A 17 12.01 10.61 -1.71
CA GLN A 17 12.05 11.01 -0.30
C GLN A 17 11.34 12.36 -0.08
N GLU A 18 11.55 13.33 -0.95
CA GLU A 18 10.91 14.65 -0.85
C GLU A 18 9.38 14.52 -0.94
N THR A 19 8.87 13.69 -1.86
CA THR A 19 7.41 13.47 -1.96
C THR A 19 6.83 12.80 -0.72
N TYR A 20 7.58 11.89 -0.10
CA TYR A 20 7.20 11.25 1.16
C TYR A 20 7.17 12.26 2.32
N ASP A 21 8.22 13.07 2.46
CA ASP A 21 8.33 14.07 3.53
C ASP A 21 7.26 15.15 3.39
N GLN A 22 6.97 15.61 2.17
CA GLN A 22 5.87 16.54 1.89
C GLN A 22 4.51 15.96 2.27
N ALA A 23 4.31 14.66 2.08
CA ALA A 23 3.10 14.01 2.57
C ALA A 23 3.04 13.98 4.10
N LEU A 24 4.16 13.71 4.78
CA LEU A 24 4.23 13.67 6.24
C LEU A 24 3.99 15.04 6.89
N ILE A 25 4.47 16.13 6.29
CA ILE A 25 4.28 17.49 6.83
C ILE A 25 2.79 17.82 6.96
N ARG A 26 1.96 17.30 6.06
CA ARG A 26 0.51 17.58 6.02
C ARG A 26 -0.30 16.69 6.95
N VAL A 27 0.34 15.75 7.64
CA VAL A 27 -0.36 14.81 8.52
C VAL A 27 -0.69 15.47 9.84
N ASP A 28 -1.97 15.51 10.19
CA ASP A 28 -2.38 15.78 11.55
C ASP A 28 -2.07 14.56 12.44
N MET A 29 -0.93 14.61 13.12
CA MET A 29 -0.49 13.58 14.06
C MET A 29 -1.48 13.36 15.21
N LYS A 30 -2.29 14.36 15.57
CA LYS A 30 -3.28 14.25 16.64
C LYS A 30 -4.52 13.46 16.20
N GLY A 31 -4.83 13.46 14.91
CA GLY A 31 -5.94 12.70 14.33
C GLY A 31 -5.61 11.25 13.96
N LEU A 32 -4.34 10.83 14.08
CA LEU A 32 -3.93 9.47 13.78
C LEU A 32 -4.28 8.50 14.92
N GLU A 33 -5.02 7.44 14.57
CA GLU A 33 -5.40 6.37 15.47
C GLU A 33 -4.37 5.22 15.48
N CYS A 34 -4.10 4.68 16.68
CA CYS A 34 -3.35 3.45 16.86
C CYS A 34 -4.25 2.23 16.63
N ASP A 35 -3.68 1.07 16.28
CA ASP A 35 -4.43 -0.19 16.17
C ASP A 35 -5.04 -0.69 17.50
N CYS A 36 -4.69 -0.07 18.63
CA CYS A 36 -5.35 -0.29 19.92
C CYS A 36 -6.56 0.64 20.15
N GLY A 37 -6.94 1.47 19.17
CA GLY A 37 -8.07 2.41 19.25
C GLY A 37 -7.77 3.76 19.89
N SER A 38 -6.57 3.99 20.43
CA SER A 38 -6.22 5.29 21.02
C SER A 38 -5.91 6.32 19.94
N ASN A 39 -6.51 7.51 20.03
CA ASN A 39 -6.25 8.63 19.12
C ASN A 39 -5.31 9.69 19.77
N GLY A 40 -4.47 10.34 18.97
CA GLY A 40 -3.59 11.43 19.41
C GLY A 40 -2.49 11.04 20.41
N LYS A 41 -2.21 9.75 20.57
CA LYS A 41 -1.16 9.22 21.47
C LYS A 41 0.13 8.81 20.76
N LEU A 42 0.26 9.10 19.48
CA LEU A 42 1.41 8.70 18.67
C LEU A 42 2.52 9.75 18.75
N VAL A 43 3.72 9.34 19.14
CA VAL A 43 4.92 10.18 19.15
C VAL A 43 5.94 9.70 18.12
N LYS A 44 6.63 10.60 17.44
CA LYS A 44 7.74 10.25 16.53
C LYS A 44 8.91 9.69 17.34
N ILE A 45 9.50 8.57 16.90
CA ILE A 45 10.60 7.91 17.63
C ILE A 45 11.83 7.57 16.78
N GLY A 46 11.76 7.74 15.46
CA GLY A 46 12.90 7.49 14.56
C GLY A 46 12.45 7.09 13.17
N TYR A 47 13.39 6.54 12.39
CA TYR A 47 13.18 6.16 11.00
C TYR A 47 13.66 4.73 10.75
N TYR A 48 13.22 4.13 9.65
CA TYR A 48 13.88 2.95 9.10
C TYR A 48 13.85 2.97 7.57
N GLN A 49 14.77 2.26 6.96
CA GLN A 49 14.94 2.29 5.51
C GLN A 49 14.02 1.29 4.80
N ARG A 50 13.38 1.74 3.72
CA ARG A 50 12.66 0.89 2.77
C ARG A 50 13.08 1.21 1.35
N TYR A 51 13.23 0.17 0.54
CA TYR A 51 13.54 0.31 -0.87
C TYR A 51 12.29 0.15 -1.72
N TYR A 52 12.13 1.05 -2.70
CA TYR A 52 11.09 0.97 -3.72
C TYR A 52 11.71 1.03 -5.11
N LYS A 53 11.14 0.29 -6.06
CA LYS A 53 11.48 0.37 -7.49
C LYS A 53 10.48 1.33 -8.13
N THR A 54 10.99 2.40 -8.74
CA THR A 54 10.25 3.29 -9.63
C THR A 54 10.49 2.84 -11.08
N SER A 55 9.97 3.59 -12.06
CA SER A 55 10.26 3.32 -13.48
C SER A 55 11.77 3.24 -13.74
N THR A 56 12.52 4.25 -13.33
CA THR A 56 13.92 4.41 -13.73
C THR A 56 14.93 3.96 -12.68
N ARG A 57 14.57 3.88 -11.39
CA ARG A 57 15.54 3.64 -10.31
C ARG A 57 14.97 2.89 -9.13
N LYS A 58 15.88 2.32 -8.33
CA LYS A 58 15.57 1.85 -6.98
C LYS A 58 15.87 2.98 -6.00
N ILE A 59 14.86 3.47 -5.31
CA ILE A 59 14.97 4.53 -4.30
C ILE A 59 14.99 3.94 -2.89
N CYS A 60 15.64 4.63 -1.96
CA CYS A 60 15.58 4.34 -0.52
C CYS A 60 14.80 5.46 0.18
N ILE A 61 13.77 5.08 0.95
CA ILE A 61 12.94 6.00 1.72
C ILE A 61 13.19 5.78 3.21
N GLN A 62 13.45 6.86 3.94
CA GLN A 62 13.49 6.91 5.39
C GLN A 62 12.07 7.01 5.93
N ILE A 63 11.49 5.87 6.29
CA ILE A 63 10.11 5.78 6.77
C ILE A 63 10.04 6.21 8.24
N GLN A 64 9.25 7.24 8.52
CA GLN A 64 8.93 7.70 9.87
C GLN A 64 8.28 6.58 10.69
N ARG A 65 8.84 6.34 11.87
CA ARG A 65 8.27 5.48 12.91
C ARG A 65 7.68 6.32 14.01
N VAL A 66 6.55 5.87 14.52
CA VAL A 66 5.85 6.46 15.66
C VAL A 66 5.55 5.39 16.70
N MET A 67 5.52 5.77 17.96
CA MET A 67 5.16 4.89 19.07
C MET A 67 3.89 5.40 19.72
N CYS A 68 2.96 4.50 19.98
CA CYS A 68 1.77 4.80 20.76
C CYS A 68 2.14 4.85 22.24
N LYS A 69 1.94 6.00 22.89
CA LYS A 69 2.16 6.17 24.34
C LYS A 69 1.14 5.42 25.21
N HIS A 70 0.00 5.00 24.64
CA HIS A 70 -1.01 4.23 25.36
C HIS A 70 -0.66 2.74 25.44
N CYS A 71 -0.35 2.10 24.30
CA CYS A 71 -0.10 0.65 24.26
C CYS A 71 1.38 0.26 24.05
N GLY A 72 2.28 1.23 23.91
CA GLY A 72 3.71 1.01 23.68
C GLY A 72 4.08 0.50 22.28
N ARG A 73 3.11 0.17 21.42
CA ARG A 73 3.38 -0.36 20.07
C ARG A 73 4.01 0.68 19.16
N THR A 74 4.88 0.21 18.27
CA THR A 74 5.49 1.02 17.22
C THR A 74 4.83 0.79 15.87
N HIS A 75 4.60 1.87 15.13
CA HIS A 75 4.00 1.88 13.81
C HIS A 75 4.94 2.58 12.82
N ALA A 76 5.04 2.04 11.61
CA ALA A 76 5.59 2.74 10.47
C ALA A 76 4.48 3.55 9.79
N LEU A 77 4.78 4.80 9.42
CA LEU A 77 3.90 5.70 8.68
C LEU A 77 4.16 5.55 7.17
N PHE A 78 3.22 4.94 6.47
CA PHE A 78 3.26 4.79 5.01
C PHE A 78 2.31 5.78 4.36
N VAL A 79 2.64 6.27 3.16
CA VAL A 79 1.67 7.01 2.35
C VAL A 79 0.89 6.05 1.46
N GLU A 80 -0.29 6.45 1.01
CA GLU A 80 -1.25 5.57 0.33
C GLU A 80 -0.73 4.88 -0.95
N CYS A 81 0.31 5.37 -1.61
CA CYS A 81 0.90 4.65 -2.76
C CYS A 81 1.80 3.48 -2.35
N MET A 82 2.20 3.39 -1.08
CA MET A 82 3.21 2.44 -0.62
C MET A 82 2.60 1.11 -0.18
N VAL A 83 3.23 0.01 -0.58
CA VAL A 83 2.94 -1.34 -0.08
C VAL A 83 4.06 -1.76 0.88
N PRO A 84 3.82 -1.89 2.19
CA PRO A 84 4.86 -2.11 3.21
C PRO A 84 5.80 -3.29 3.00
N SER A 85 5.30 -4.33 2.35
CA SER A 85 5.96 -5.61 2.16
C SER A 85 6.40 -5.85 0.72
N SER A 86 6.25 -4.86 -0.16
CA SER A 86 6.67 -4.91 -1.55
C SER A 86 7.68 -3.81 -1.83
N MET A 87 8.58 -4.05 -2.77
CA MET A 87 9.40 -2.98 -3.35
C MET A 87 8.63 -2.21 -4.43
N LEU A 88 7.44 -2.65 -4.82
CA LEU A 88 6.63 -1.96 -5.82
C LEU A 88 5.52 -1.15 -5.14
N LEU A 89 5.29 0.06 -5.62
CA LEU A 89 4.12 0.85 -5.24
C LEU A 89 2.84 0.13 -5.67
N VAL A 90 1.72 0.42 -5.01
CA VAL A 90 0.44 -0.21 -5.34
C VAL A 90 0.00 0.11 -6.77
N THR A 91 0.30 1.32 -7.23
CA THR A 91 -0.04 1.80 -8.57
C THR A 91 0.72 1.04 -9.64
N THR A 92 2.04 0.92 -9.46
CA THR A 92 2.91 0.08 -10.29
C THR A 92 2.47 -1.38 -10.31
N GLN A 93 2.01 -1.93 -9.18
CA GLN A 93 1.49 -3.31 -9.16
C GLN A 93 0.16 -3.44 -9.92
N ILE A 94 -0.74 -2.47 -9.82
CA ILE A 94 -2.02 -2.47 -10.57
C ILE A 94 -1.74 -2.33 -12.07
N GLU A 95 -0.86 -1.41 -12.47
CA GLU A 95 -0.43 -1.25 -13.86
C GLU A 95 0.21 -2.54 -14.40
N LEU A 96 1.12 -3.15 -13.64
CA LEU A 96 1.74 -4.43 -13.99
C LEU A 96 0.71 -5.53 -14.23
N LEU A 97 -0.24 -5.69 -13.30
CA LEU A 97 -1.28 -6.71 -13.41
C LEU A 97 -2.16 -6.45 -14.64
N ARG A 98 -2.56 -5.20 -14.90
CA ARG A 98 -3.32 -4.83 -16.09
C ARG A 98 -2.55 -5.12 -17.37
N SER A 99 -1.26 -4.77 -17.42
CA SER A 99 -0.40 -5.06 -18.57
C SER A 99 -0.24 -6.56 -18.79
N TYR A 100 -0.09 -7.35 -17.72
CA TYR A 100 -0.05 -8.81 -17.80
C TYR A 100 -1.32 -9.39 -18.42
N TYR A 101 -2.51 -9.02 -17.91
CA TYR A 101 -3.78 -9.55 -18.42
C TYR A 101 -4.16 -9.02 -19.81
N ASN A 102 -3.57 -7.92 -20.26
CA ASN A 102 -3.72 -7.41 -21.62
C ASN A 102 -2.60 -7.86 -22.57
N HIS A 103 -1.77 -8.83 -22.18
CA HIS A 103 -0.65 -9.33 -22.99
C HIS A 103 0.41 -8.27 -23.36
N ARG A 104 0.54 -7.21 -22.56
CA ARG A 104 1.51 -6.10 -22.72
C ARG A 104 2.57 -6.05 -21.63
N LEU A 105 2.93 -7.21 -21.06
CA LEU A 105 3.93 -7.25 -19.98
C LEU A 105 5.30 -6.74 -20.46
N GLU A 106 5.71 -7.04 -21.69
CA GLU A 106 7.00 -6.62 -22.21
C GLU A 106 7.09 -5.09 -22.35
N GLU A 107 6.06 -4.45 -22.89
CA GLU A 107 5.96 -3.00 -22.96
C GLU A 107 6.05 -2.36 -21.57
N PHE A 108 5.39 -2.95 -20.57
CA PHE A 108 5.50 -2.51 -19.19
C PHE A 108 6.94 -2.63 -18.67
N LEU A 109 7.63 -3.75 -18.90
CA LEU A 109 9.00 -3.94 -18.44
C LEU A 109 10.00 -3.00 -19.15
N MET A 110 9.72 -2.58 -20.39
CA MET A 110 10.50 -1.55 -21.07
C MET A 110 10.37 -0.16 -20.41
N VAL A 111 9.17 0.18 -19.90
CA VAL A 111 8.93 1.44 -19.16
C VAL A 111 9.47 1.38 -17.74
N TYR A 112 9.54 0.18 -17.14
CA TYR A 112 10.01 -0.06 -15.78
C TYR A 112 11.25 -0.96 -15.75
N PRO A 113 12.40 -0.56 -16.33
CA PRO A 113 13.60 -1.40 -16.46
C PRO A 113 14.17 -1.91 -15.15
N THR A 114 13.83 -1.31 -14.00
CA THR A 114 14.28 -1.80 -12.69
C THR A 114 13.48 -2.99 -12.18
N ILE A 115 12.32 -3.27 -12.76
CA ILE A 115 11.44 -4.39 -12.40
C ILE A 115 11.84 -5.59 -13.25
N GLU A 116 12.34 -6.63 -12.60
CA GLU A 116 12.68 -7.86 -13.30
C GLU A 116 11.41 -8.67 -13.58
N ARG A 117 11.45 -9.48 -14.63
CA ARG A 117 10.38 -10.43 -14.98
C ARG A 117 10.03 -11.36 -13.79
N SER A 118 11.01 -11.75 -12.99
CA SER A 118 10.83 -12.52 -11.76
C SER A 118 9.96 -11.77 -10.73
N ASN A 119 10.17 -10.46 -10.55
CA ASN A 119 9.35 -9.62 -9.68
C ASN A 119 7.92 -9.52 -10.23
N ALA A 120 7.76 -9.35 -11.54
CA ALA A 120 6.45 -9.28 -12.17
C ALA A 120 5.64 -10.56 -11.97
N PHE A 121 6.22 -11.72 -12.26
CA PHE A 121 5.54 -13.00 -12.04
C PHE A 121 5.23 -13.27 -10.57
N TYR A 122 6.06 -12.79 -9.64
CA TYR A 122 5.76 -12.86 -8.22
C TYR A 122 4.47 -12.10 -7.87
N VAL A 123 4.32 -10.87 -8.39
CA VAL A 123 3.13 -10.03 -8.20
C VAL A 123 1.90 -10.72 -8.79
N VAL A 124 1.98 -11.19 -10.03
CA VAL A 124 0.91 -11.93 -10.71
C VAL A 124 0.49 -13.15 -9.90
N LYS A 125 1.43 -14.01 -9.52
CA LYS A 125 1.16 -15.22 -8.74
C LYS A 125 0.50 -14.90 -7.39
N ASN A 126 0.96 -13.86 -6.71
CA ASN A 126 0.36 -13.43 -5.44
C ASN A 126 -1.07 -12.88 -5.64
N TYR A 127 -1.30 -12.16 -6.74
CA TYR A 127 -2.63 -11.69 -7.10
C TYR A 127 -3.58 -12.85 -7.37
N GLU A 128 -3.21 -13.75 -8.29
CA GLU A 128 -4.02 -14.89 -8.68
C GLU A 128 -4.36 -15.80 -7.49
N LYS A 129 -3.37 -16.10 -6.65
CA LYS A 129 -3.54 -17.01 -5.51
C LYS A 129 -4.44 -16.44 -4.41
N LYS A 130 -4.49 -15.11 -4.22
CA LYS A 130 -5.09 -14.51 -3.01
C LYS A 130 -5.92 -13.26 -3.30
N TRP A 131 -5.35 -12.28 -3.98
CA TRP A 131 -5.96 -10.95 -4.08
C TRP A 131 -7.06 -10.87 -5.11
N SER A 132 -7.05 -11.72 -6.14
CA SER A 132 -8.14 -11.83 -7.11
C SER A 132 -9.48 -12.12 -6.43
N LYS A 133 -9.50 -13.10 -5.51
CA LYS A 133 -10.69 -13.45 -4.71
C LYS A 133 -11.07 -12.35 -3.74
N ILE A 134 -10.11 -11.76 -3.04
CA ILE A 134 -10.38 -10.66 -2.11
C ILE A 134 -11.02 -9.48 -2.85
N LEU A 135 -10.43 -9.08 -3.98
CA LEU A 135 -10.92 -7.95 -4.78
C LEU A 135 -12.38 -8.18 -5.20
N LYS A 136 -12.70 -9.38 -5.69
CA LYS A 136 -14.07 -9.79 -6.02
C LYS A 136 -15.02 -9.72 -4.81
N LEU A 137 -14.61 -10.22 -3.64
CA LEU A 137 -15.42 -10.17 -2.41
C LEU A 137 -15.65 -8.73 -1.91
N THR A 138 -14.80 -7.79 -2.31
CA THR A 138 -15.03 -6.35 -2.03
C THR A 138 -15.98 -5.68 -3.03
N GLY A 139 -16.50 -6.42 -4.02
CA GLY A 139 -17.31 -5.86 -5.12
C GLY A 139 -16.48 -5.03 -6.11
N LEU A 140 -15.16 -5.25 -6.13
CA LEU A 140 -14.22 -4.53 -6.99
C LEU A 140 -13.65 -5.45 -8.07
N SER A 141 -13.14 -4.82 -9.13
CA SER A 141 -12.39 -5.42 -10.22
C SER A 141 -11.02 -4.76 -10.34
N LEU A 142 -10.06 -5.48 -10.94
CA LEU A 142 -8.74 -4.91 -11.27
C LEU A 142 -8.87 -3.73 -12.26
N MET A 143 -9.96 -3.69 -13.02
CA MET A 143 -10.25 -2.64 -13.99
C MET A 143 -10.93 -1.40 -13.39
N ASP A 144 -11.37 -1.46 -12.12
CA ASP A 144 -11.87 -0.26 -11.43
C ASP A 144 -10.81 0.83 -11.35
N GLU A 145 -11.23 2.09 -11.18
CA GLU A 145 -10.30 3.17 -10.91
C GLU A 145 -9.35 2.81 -9.76
N GLU A 146 -8.05 3.00 -10.00
CA GLU A 146 -7.00 2.61 -9.05
C GLU A 146 -7.23 3.28 -7.68
N LYS A 147 -7.70 4.54 -7.68
CA LYS A 147 -7.96 5.33 -6.49
C LYS A 147 -9.12 4.74 -5.69
N LYS A 148 -10.14 4.20 -6.36
CA LYS A 148 -11.26 3.50 -5.75
C LYS A 148 -10.78 2.24 -5.05
N ILE A 149 -9.94 1.43 -5.70
CA ILE A 149 -9.35 0.22 -5.11
C ILE A 149 -8.61 0.58 -3.82
N ILE A 150 -7.66 1.51 -3.91
CA ILE A 150 -6.80 1.91 -2.78
C ILE A 150 -7.62 2.46 -1.61
N LYS A 151 -8.59 3.36 -1.89
CA LYS A 151 -9.45 3.94 -0.85
C LYS A 151 -10.27 2.89 -0.13
N VAL A 152 -10.84 1.90 -0.83
CA VAL A 152 -11.60 0.81 -0.19
C VAL A 152 -10.70 -0.01 0.72
N PHE A 153 -9.50 -0.39 0.27
CA PHE A 153 -8.57 -1.19 1.08
C PHE A 153 -8.10 -0.45 2.34
N ILE A 154 -7.72 0.81 2.21
CA ILE A 154 -7.29 1.63 3.35
C ILE A 154 -8.45 1.83 4.33
N LYS A 155 -9.60 2.32 3.86
CA LYS A 155 -10.72 2.69 4.75
C LYS A 155 -11.34 1.49 5.44
N LYS A 156 -11.66 0.44 4.68
CA LYS A 156 -12.41 -0.72 5.19
C LYS A 156 -11.52 -1.76 5.89
N TYR A 157 -10.29 -1.93 5.41
CA TYR A 157 -9.42 -3.02 5.88
C TYR A 157 -8.16 -2.52 6.62
N GLN A 158 -7.93 -1.20 6.67
CA GLN A 158 -6.79 -0.58 7.35
C GLN A 158 -5.45 -1.16 6.87
N MET A 159 -5.35 -1.34 5.55
CA MET A 159 -4.17 -1.90 4.86
C MET A 159 -4.15 -1.54 3.38
N GLN A 160 -3.03 -1.80 2.71
CA GLN A 160 -2.91 -1.58 1.27
C GLN A 160 -3.31 -2.83 0.46
N PHE A 161 -3.89 -2.61 -0.72
CA PHE A 161 -4.03 -3.66 -1.73
C PHE A 161 -2.67 -4.29 -2.06
N MET A 162 -2.62 -5.60 -2.28
CA MET A 162 -1.39 -6.38 -2.49
C MET A 162 -0.41 -6.44 -1.30
N GLN A 163 -0.78 -5.94 -0.11
CA GLN A 163 0.07 -6.03 1.09
C GLN A 163 0.20 -7.46 1.63
N MET A 164 1.40 -8.04 1.56
CA MET A 164 1.67 -9.37 2.13
C MET A 164 1.37 -9.46 3.64
N ARG A 165 0.98 -10.67 4.08
CA ARG A 165 0.67 -11.07 5.47
C ARG A 165 -0.64 -10.51 6.05
N SER A 166 -1.49 -9.90 5.23
CA SER A 166 -2.77 -9.37 5.69
C SER A 166 -4.01 -10.20 5.31
N TYR A 167 -3.82 -11.33 4.61
CA TYR A 167 -4.90 -12.18 4.11
C TYR A 167 -5.86 -12.67 5.21
N SER A 168 -5.32 -13.18 6.32
CA SER A 168 -6.14 -13.66 7.44
C SER A 168 -7.00 -12.56 8.06
N LYS A 169 -6.43 -11.35 8.21
CA LYS A 169 -7.13 -10.18 8.74
C LYS A 169 -8.28 -9.71 7.83
N ILE A 170 -8.07 -9.70 6.51
CA ILE A 170 -9.14 -9.35 5.56
C ILE A 170 -10.24 -10.41 5.61
N VAL A 171 -9.88 -11.70 5.55
CA VAL A 171 -10.87 -12.78 5.54
C VAL A 171 -11.68 -12.80 6.84
N SER A 172 -11.06 -12.53 8.00
CA SER A 172 -11.81 -12.42 9.26
C SER A 172 -12.79 -11.23 9.24
N GLN A 173 -12.38 -10.08 8.69
CA GLN A 173 -13.26 -8.91 8.58
C GLN A 173 -14.41 -9.12 7.60
N LEU A 174 -14.15 -9.76 6.45
CA LEU A 174 -15.18 -10.10 5.46
C LEU A 174 -16.25 -11.05 6.03
N ARG A 175 -15.83 -12.09 6.76
CA ARG A 175 -16.75 -13.02 7.43
C ARG A 175 -17.58 -12.37 8.53
N LEU A 176 -17.07 -11.33 9.18
CA LEU A 176 -17.84 -10.57 10.18
C LEU A 176 -18.89 -9.68 9.50
N SER A 177 -18.58 -9.07 8.35
CA SER A 177 -19.56 -8.26 7.61
C SER A 177 -20.70 -9.08 7.01
N GLU A 178 -20.45 -10.34 6.61
CA GLU A 178 -21.49 -11.25 6.09
C GLU A 178 -22.45 -11.78 7.18
N LYS A 179 -22.06 -11.70 8.46
CA LYS A 179 -22.91 -12.12 9.60
C LYS A 179 -23.81 -10.99 10.14
N LEU A 180 -23.58 -9.76 9.69
CA LEU A 180 -24.30 -8.55 10.12
C LEU A 180 -25.22 -8.00 9.02
N SER A 181 -25.25 -8.66 7.85
CA SER A 181 -26.15 -8.39 6.72
C SER A 181 -27.22 -9.47 6.63
#